data_AF-A0A3G4SN41-F1
#
_entry.id   AF-A0A3G4SN41-F1
#
_cell.length_a   1.000
_cell.length_b   1.000
_cell.length_c   1.000
_cell.angle_alpha   90.00
_cell.angle_beta   90.00
_cell.angle_gamma   90.00
#
_symmetry.space_group_name_H-M   'P 1'
#
loop_
_entity.id
_entity.type
_entity.pdbx_description
1 polymer ?
#
loop_
_entity_poly.entity_id
_entity_poly.type
_entity_poly.pdbx_seq_one_letter_code
_entity_poly.pdbx_strand_id
1 'polypeptide(L)' 'EARSPLLPQLGLGADYTYNNGYRDSNGINSNVTSGSLQLTQVLFDMSKWRALTLQEKTEGILDVTDQSNQQTMNL' A
#
# COMPACT_ATOMS: atom_id res chain seq x y z
N GLU A 1 -9.40 -7.15 0.41
CA GLU A 1 -8.11 -6.43 0.21
C GLU A 1 -7.50 -5.85 1.51
N ALA A 2 -8.23 -5.82 2.64
CA ALA A 2 -7.78 -5.19 3.89
C ALA A 2 -6.60 -5.86 4.60
N ARG A 3 -6.11 -7.03 4.12
CA ARG A 3 -4.89 -7.68 4.63
C ARG A 3 -3.60 -7.11 4.03
N SER A 4 -3.68 -6.52 2.83
CA SER A 4 -2.51 -5.99 2.12
C SER A 4 -1.73 -4.95 2.94
N PRO A 5 -2.37 -3.98 3.64
CA PRO A 5 -1.67 -2.95 4.40
C PRO A 5 -0.96 -3.41 5.68
N LEU A 6 -1.16 -4.67 6.11
CA LEU A 6 -0.52 -5.28 7.28
C LEU A 6 0.73 -6.09 6.93
N LEU A 7 0.92 -6.43 5.65
CA LEU A 7 2.10 -7.12 5.14
C LEU A 7 3.25 -6.13 4.89
N PRO A 8 4.51 -6.58 4.92
CA PRO A 8 5.64 -5.73 4.58
C PRO A 8 5.52 -5.24 3.14
N GLN A 9 5.51 -3.93 2.95
CA GLN A 9 5.43 -3.29 1.65
C GLN A 9 6.83 -2.96 1.16
N LEU A 10 7.18 -3.44 -0.03
CA LEU A 10 8.50 -3.25 -0.64
C LEU A 10 8.38 -2.39 -1.90
N GLY A 11 9.04 -1.23 -1.90
CA GLY A 11 9.10 -0.32 -3.04
C GLY A 11 10.52 -0.16 -3.56
N LEU A 12 10.69 -0.12 -4.88
CA LEU A 12 11.97 0.19 -5.52
C LEU A 12 11.84 1.54 -6.22
N GLY A 13 12.72 2.48 -5.89
CA GLY A 13 12.79 3.80 -6.52
C GLY A 13 14.17 4.03 -7.11
N ALA A 14 14.20 4.74 -8.24
CA ALA A 14 15.43 5.23 -8.84
C ALA A 14 15.19 6.65 -9.35
N ASP A 15 16.17 7.52 -9.12
CA ASP A 15 16.08 8.92 -9.46
C ASP A 15 17.34 9.36 -10.20
N TYR A 16 17.16 10.30 -11.12
CA TYR A 16 18.25 10.96 -11.81
C TYR A 16 18.00 12.47 -11.75
N THR A 17 18.96 13.20 -11.20
CA THR A 17 18.89 14.66 -11.06
C THR A 17 20.10 15.29 -11.72
N TYR A 18 19.85 16.26 -12.59
CA TYR A 18 20.87 17.13 -13.14
C TYR A 18 20.77 18.50 -12.46
N ASN A 19 21.86 18.92 -11.82
CA ASN A 19 21.96 20.25 -11.22
C ASN A 19 22.88 21.12 -12.07
N ASN A 20 22.40 22.32 -12.38
CA ASN A 20 23.17 23.38 -13.02
C ASN A 20 23.25 24.56 -12.07
N GLY A 21 24.44 24.80 -11.51
CA GLY A 21 24.67 25.87 -10.54
C GLY A 21 24.60 27.25 -11.18
N TYR A 22 24.10 28.23 -10.42
CA TYR A 22 24.02 29.64 -10.81
C TYR A 22 24.57 30.56 -9.71
N ARG A 23 24.88 31.81 -10.07
CA ARG A 23 25.47 32.84 -9.19
C ARG A 23 26.75 32.33 -8.51
N ASP A 24 26.75 32.16 -7.20
CA ASP A 24 27.90 31.76 -6.40
C ASP A 24 28.38 30.33 -6.73
N SER A 25 27.54 29.53 -7.38
CA SER A 25 27.86 28.18 -7.86
C SER A 25 27.89 28.07 -9.40
N ASN A 26 27.99 29.20 -10.10
CA ASN A 26 27.98 29.25 -11.56
C ASN A 26 29.14 28.43 -12.17
N GLY A 27 28.83 27.58 -13.14
CA GLY A 27 29.80 26.69 -13.79
C GLY A 27 30.04 25.35 -13.07
N ILE A 28 29.42 25.14 -11.91
CA ILE A 28 29.42 23.84 -11.22
C ILE A 28 28.15 23.10 -11.63
N ASN A 29 28.34 22.02 -12.39
CA ASN A 29 27.27 21.12 -12.80
C ASN A 29 27.50 19.75 -12.18
N SER A 30 26.42 19.09 -11.79
CA SER A 30 26.49 17.75 -11.21
C SER A 30 25.37 16.87 -11.73
N ASN A 31 25.68 15.59 -11.91
CA ASN A 31 24.73 14.55 -12.26
C ASN A 31 24.67 13.59 -11.06
N VAL A 32 23.48 13.42 -10.50
CA VAL A 32 23.25 12.54 -9.36
C VAL A 32 22.29 11.44 -9.81
N THR A 33 22.73 10.20 -9.68
CA THR A 33 21.90 9.01 -9.88
C THR A 33 21.75 8.32 -8.53
N SER A 34 20.53 8.07 -8.11
CA SER A 34 20.23 7.34 -6.87
C SER A 34 19.27 6.20 -7.13
N GLY A 35 19.39 5.15 -6.33
CA GLY A 35 18.46 4.03 -6.28
C GLY A 35 18.24 3.64 -4.82
N SER A 36 17.01 3.30 -4.46
CA SER A 36 16.68 2.89 -3.10
C SER A 36 15.65 1.78 -3.10
N LEU A 37 15.85 0.83 -2.18
CA LEU A 37 14.85 -0.16 -1.80
C LEU A 37 14.24 0.29 -0.47
N GLN A 38 12.93 0.51 -0.47
CA GLN A 38 12.18 1.05 0.66
C GLN A 38 11.25 -0.03 1.19
N LEU A 39 11.41 -0.40 2.46
CA LEU A 39 10.55 -1.36 3.15
C LEU A 39 9.70 -0.62 4.19
N THR A 40 8.38 -0.69 4.06
CA THR A 40 7.43 -0.16 5.05
C THR A 40 6.68 -1.33 5.70
N GLN A 41 6.90 -1.54 7.00
CA GLN A 41 6.16 -2.51 7.79
C GLN A 41 5.34 -1.80 8.86
N VAL A 42 4.08 -2.18 9.00
CA VAL A 42 3.26 -1.77 10.13
C VAL A 42 3.65 -2.59 11.35
N LEU A 43 4.26 -1.96 12.35
CA LEU A 43 4.57 -2.61 13.63
C LEU A 43 3.36 -2.60 14.57
N PHE A 44 2.64 -1.47 14.64
CA PHE A 44 1.40 -1.35 15.42
C PHE A 44 0.48 -0.28 14.82
N ASP A 45 -0.65 -0.69 14.24
CA ASP A 45 -1.70 0.20 13.75
C ASP A 45 -3.06 -0.50 13.86
N MET A 46 -3.81 -0.20 14.93
CA MET A 46 -5.13 -0.80 15.16
C MET A 46 -6.19 -0.36 14.15
N SER A 47 -6.01 0.76 13.46
CA SER A 47 -6.98 1.20 12.43
C SER A 47 -6.99 0.22 11.26
N LYS A 48 -5.82 -0.28 10.86
CA LYS A 48 -5.67 -1.31 9.81
C LYS A 48 -6.23 -2.67 10.24
N TRP A 49 -5.98 -3.08 11.49
CA TRP A 49 -6.59 -4.30 12.04
C TRP A 49 -8.12 -4.20 12.14
N ARG A 50 -8.65 -3.03 12.51
CA ARG A 50 -10.09 -2.78 12.52
C ARG A 50 -10.68 -2.82 11.11
N ALA A 51 -10.00 -2.26 10.12
CA ALA A 51 -10.42 -2.34 8.72
C ALA A 51 -10.50 -3.80 8.24
N LEU A 52 -9.51 -4.62 8.61
CA LEU A 52 -9.51 -6.06 8.32
C LEU A 52 -10.72 -6.77 8.96
N THR A 53 -10.92 -6.61 10.26
CA THR A 53 -12.01 -7.29 10.97
C THR A 53 -13.39 -6.84 10.50
N LEU A 54 -13.54 -5.58 10.07
CA LEU A 54 -14.76 -5.09 9.44
C LEU A 54 -15.00 -5.77 8.08
N GLN A 55 -13.96 -5.91 7.24
CA GLN A 55 -14.09 -6.63 5.97
C GLN A 55 -14.49 -8.09 6.21
N GLU A 56 -13.84 -8.79 7.14
CA GLU A 56 -14.16 -10.19 7.46
C GLU A 56 -15.62 -10.36 7.91
N LYS A 57 -16.14 -9.41 8.70
CA LYS A 57 -17.56 -9.42 9.10
C LYS A 57 -18.51 -9.22 7.93
N THR A 58 -18.21 -8.28 7.02
CA THR A 58 -19.04 -8.05 5.84
C THR A 58 -19.04 -9.28 4.93
N GLU A 59 -17.89 -9.91 4.70
CA GLU A 59 -17.79 -11.15 3.92
C GLU A 59 -18.59 -12.29 4.58
N GLY A 60 -18.54 -12.43 5.90
CA GLY A 60 -19.37 -13.41 6.62
C GLY A 60 -20.88 -13.16 6.49
N ILE A 61 -21.32 -11.90 6.44
CA ILE A 61 -22.74 -11.56 6.23
C ILE A 61 -23.16 -11.87 4.79
N LEU A 62 -22.30 -11.59 3.81
CA LEU A 62 -22.56 -11.92 2.41
C LEU A 62 -22.72 -13.43 2.21
N ASP A 63 -21.85 -14.24 2.81
CA ASP A 63 -21.94 -15.71 2.73
C ASP A 63 -23.28 -16.25 3.30
N VAL A 64 -23.72 -15.75 4.46
CA VAL A 64 -25.02 -16.13 5.03
C VAL A 64 -26.18 -15.69 4.13
N THR A 65 -26.06 -14.52 3.50
CA THR A 65 -27.08 -14.02 2.55
C THR A 65 -27.14 -14.91 1.31
N ASP A 66 -26.00 -15.33 0.78
CA ASP A 66 -25.92 -16.24 -0.36
C ASP A 66 -26.47 -17.63 -0.03
N GLN A 67 -26.19 -18.15 1.17
CA GLN A 67 -26.79 -19.39 1.67
C GLN A 67 -28.31 -19.28 1.80
N SER A 68 -28.81 -18.18 2.35
CA SER A 68 -30.26 -17.91 2.45
C SER A 68 -30.91 -17.83 1.06
N ASN A 69 -30.28 -17.14 0.11
CA ASN A 69 -30.78 -17.04 -1.25
C ASN A 69 -30.80 -18.42 -1.95
N GLN A 70 -29.77 -19.24 -1.77
CA GLN A 70 -29.74 -20.60 -2.31
C GLN A 70 -30.84 -21.47 -1.70
N GLN A 71 -31.11 -21.36 -0.39
CA GLN A 71 -32.22 -22.08 0.23
C GLN A 71 -33.59 -21.64 -0.32
N THR A 72 -33.81 -20.34 -0.55
CA THR A 72 -35.04 -19.83 -1.17
C THR A 72 -35.21 -20.29 -2.61
N MET A 73 -34.13 -20.42 -3.38
CA MET A 73 -34.18 -20.87 -4.78
C MET A 73 -34.40 -22.38 -4.92
N ASN A 74 -34.14 -23.16 -3.88
CA ASN A 74 -34.28 -24.61 -3.84
C ASN A 74 -35.61 -25.10 -3.22
N LEU A 75 -36.47 -24.17 -2.79
CA LEU A 75 -37.81 -24.38 -2.21
C LEU A 75 -38.89 -23.92 -3.19
#